data_AF-A0A937W7K7-F1
#
_entry.id   AF-A0A937W7K7-F1
#
_cell.length_a   1.000
_cell.length_b   1.000
_cell.length_c   1.000
_cell.angle_alpha   90.00
_cell.angle_beta   90.00
_cell.angle_gamma   90.00
#
_symmetry.space_group_name_H-M   'P 1'
#
loop_
_entity.id
_entity.type
_entity.pdbx_description
1 polymer ?
#
loop_
_entity_poly.entity_id
_entity_poly.type
_entity_poly.pdbx_seq_one_letter_code
_entity_poly.pdbx_strand_id
1 'polypeptide(L)' 'NVCIVGGGPAGLLLGLLLAKRGAEVIVLEGHSTFDREFRGEVLQPSTAHLLDELGLLEYILAQPTPP' A
#
# COMPACT_ATOMS: atom_id res chain seq x y z
N ASN A 1 15.46 -12.10 -4.38
CA ASN A 1 14.08 -12.25 -4.92
C ASN A 1 13.15 -12.44 -3.75
N VAL A 2 12.13 -11.59 -3.61
CA VAL A 2 11.16 -11.60 -2.49
C VAL A 2 9.76 -11.84 -3.05
N CYS A 3 9.04 -12.79 -2.47
CA CYS A 3 7.62 -13.03 -2.78
C CYS A 3 6.76 -12.57 -1.60
N ILE A 4 5.84 -11.64 -1.86
CA ILE A 4 4.87 -11.14 -0.90
C ILE A 4 3.51 -11.73 -1.25
N VAL A 5 2.84 -12.36 -0.29
CA VAL A 5 1.48 -12.90 -0.47
C VAL A 5 0.50 -11.94 0.20
N GLY A 6 -0.35 -11.30 -0.61
CA GLY A 6 -1.35 -10.31 -0.20
C GLY A 6 -1.08 -8.94 -0.82
N GLY A 7 -2.00 -8.48 -1.68
CA GLY A 7 -1.96 -7.17 -2.35
C GLY A 7 -2.70 -6.08 -1.59
N GLY A 8 -2.82 -6.20 -0.27
CA GLY A 8 -3.37 -5.15 0.60
C GLY A 8 -2.37 -4.02 0.88
N PRO A 9 -2.77 -2.97 1.63
CA PRO A 9 -1.93 -1.80 1.89
C PRO A 9 -0.54 -2.15 2.44
N ALA A 10 -0.48 -3.07 3.41
CA ALA A 10 0.79 -3.48 4.01
C ALA A 10 1.71 -4.21 3.00
N GLY A 11 1.15 -5.12 2.19
CA GLY A 11 1.91 -5.88 1.20
C GLY A 11 2.44 -5.00 0.07
N LEU A 12 1.61 -4.08 -0.43
CA LEU A 12 2.01 -3.12 -1.46
C LEU A 12 3.07 -2.13 -0.94
N LEU A 13 2.90 -1.60 0.27
CA LEU A 13 3.87 -0.71 0.89
C LEU A 13 5.22 -1.42 1.13
N LEU A 14 5.20 -2.64 1.66
CA LEU A 14 6.41 -3.44 1.82
C LEU A 14 7.09 -3.71 0.48
N GLY A 15 6.32 -4.10 -0.54
CA GLY A 15 6.85 -4.35 -1.88
C GLY A 15 7.51 -3.12 -2.49
N LEU A 16 6.87 -1.95 -2.36
CA LEU A 16 7.43 -0.68 -2.79
C LEU A 16 8.75 -0.35 -2.08
N LEU A 17 8.80 -0.49 -0.75
CA LEU A 17 9.99 -0.18 0.04
C LEU A 17 11.16 -1.10 -0.30
N LEU A 18 10.91 -2.40 -0.53
CA LEU A 18 11.93 -3.35 -0.96
C LEU A 18 12.40 -3.08 -2.38
N ALA A 19 11.48 -2.81 -3.32
CA ALA A 19 11.82 -2.48 -4.70
C ALA A 19 12.66 -1.20 -4.80
N LYS A 20 12.32 -0.15 -4.04
CA LYS A 20 13.13 1.08 -3.93
C LYS A 20 14.55 0.84 -3.42
N ARG A 21 14.78 -0.26 -2.69
CA ARG A 21 16.11 -0.68 -2.22
C ARG A 21 16.83 -1.64 -3.18
N GLY A 22 16.29 -1.84 -4.38
CA GLY A 22 16.89 -2.67 -5.43
C GLY A 22 16.57 -4.16 -5.33
N ALA A 23 15.64 -4.57 -4.46
CA ALA A 23 15.20 -5.96 -4.41
C ALA A 23 14.27 -6.28 -5.59
N GLU A 24 14.45 -7.45 -6.21
CA GLU A 24 13.45 -8.03 -7.11
C GLU A 24 12.28 -8.56 -6.27
N VAL A 25 11.08 -7.99 -6.47
CA VAL A 25 9.88 -8.29 -5.67
C VAL A 25 8.74 -8.73 -6.58
N ILE A 26 8.04 -9.79 -6.18
CA ILE A 26 6.74 -10.17 -6.72
C ILE A 26 5.68 -10.09 -5.61
N VAL A 27 4.51 -9.56 -5.93
CA VAL A 27 3.34 -9.53 -5.03
C VAL A 27 2.25 -10.41 -5.64
N LEU A 28 1.75 -11.37 -4.87
CA LEU A 28 0.66 -12.26 -5.26
C LEU A 28 -0.62 -11.81 -4.57
N GLU A 29 -1.69 -11.63 -5.33
CA GLU A 29 -3.03 -11.33 -4.84
C GLU A 29 -3.99 -12.42 -5.32
N GLY A 30 -4.78 -12.97 -4.38
CA GLY A 30 -5.74 -14.03 -4.66
C GLY A 30 -7.08 -13.50 -5.16
N HIS A 31 -7.40 -12.24 -4.86
CA HIS A 31 -8.60 -11.58 -5.37
C HIS A 31 -8.41 -11.09 -6.81
N SER A 32 -9.42 -11.30 -7.66
CA SER A 32 -9.42 -10.87 -9.06
C SER A 32 -9.64 -9.36 -9.24
N THR A 33 -10.18 -8.69 -8.22
CA THR A 33 -10.43 -7.23 -8.21
C THR A 33 -9.94 -6.62 -6.90
N PHE A 34 -9.80 -5.30 -6.89
CA PHE A 34 -9.43 -4.51 -5.71
C PHE A 34 -10.65 -3.87 -5.02
N ASP A 35 -11.87 -4.25 -5.41
CA ASP A 35 -13.10 -3.82 -4.75
C ASP A 35 -13.21 -4.54 -3.41
N ARG A 36 -12.75 -3.88 -2.35
CA ARG A 36 -12.79 -4.41 -0.98
C ARG A 36 -13.43 -3.38 -0.07
N GLU A 37 -14.21 -3.83 0.90
CA GLU A 37 -14.52 -3.02 2.07
C GLU A 37 -13.20 -2.73 2.80
N PHE A 38 -12.71 -1.50 2.64
CA PHE A 38 -11.54 -1.05 3.36
C PHE A 38 -11.91 -0.89 4.84
N ARG A 39 -11.43 -1.81 5.69
CA ARG A 39 -11.67 -1.75 7.14
C ARG A 39 -10.66 -0.88 7.91
N GLY A 40 -9.89 -0.05 7.20
CA GLY A 40 -9.02 0.94 7.82
C GLY A 40 -9.79 2.23 8.03
N GLU A 41 -10.19 2.54 9.25
CA GLU A 41 -10.97 3.76 9.49
C GLU A 41 -10.08 5.00 9.64
N VAL A 42 -8.81 4.83 10.04
CA VAL A 42 -7.92 5.95 10.39
C VAL A 42 -6.53 5.72 9.81
N LEU A 43 -6.03 6.72 9.07
CA LEU A 43 -4.62 6.84 8.74
C LEU A 43 -3.89 7.44 9.95
N GLN A 44 -3.07 6.64 10.63
CA GLN A 44 -2.30 7.13 11.77
C GLN A 44 -1.28 8.20 11.34
N PRO A 45 -0.98 9.21 12.19
CA PRO A 45 -0.03 10.27 11.83
C PRO A 45 1.34 9.77 11.36
N SER A 46 1.84 8.70 11.98
CA SER A 46 3.09 8.04 11.57
C SER A 46 3.01 7.45 10.16
N THR A 47 1.87 6.87 9.79
CA THR A 47 1.63 6.34 8.45
C THR A 47 1.49 7.48 7.43
N ALA A 48 0.78 8.57 7.78
CA ALA A 48 0.67 9.73 6.91
C ALA A 48 2.04 10.34 6.60
N HIS A 49 2.90 10.48 7.62
CA HIS A 49 4.27 10.97 7.44
C HIS A 49 5.10 10.06 6.52
N LEU A 50 5.02 8.75 6.71
CA LEU A 50 5.70 7.80 5.83
C LEU A 50 5.21 7.90 4.38
N LEU A 51 3.91 8.06 4.17
CA LEU A 51 3.34 8.23 2.82
C LEU A 51 3.80 9.55 2.18
N ASP A 52 4.00 10.60 2.97
CA ASP A 52 4.52 11.89 2.51
C ASP A 52 5.98 11.74 2.06
N GLU A 53 6.84 11.10 2.85
CA GLU A 53 8.23 10.78 2.49
C GLU A 53 8.32 9.94 1.21
N LEU A 54 7.31 9.11 0.94
CA LEU A 54 7.22 8.30 -0.26
C LEU A 54 6.60 9.04 -1.47
N GLY A 55 6.12 10.28 -1.29
CA GLY A 55 5.45 11.07 -2.32
C GLY A 55 4.06 10.55 -2.71
N LEU A 56 3.40 9.83 -1.79
CA LEU A 56 2.11 9.17 -2.01
C LEU A 56 0.94 9.84 -1.27
N LEU A 57 1.23 10.67 -0.26
CA LEU A 57 0.20 11.19 0.64
C LEU A 57 -0.88 11.99 -0.11
N GLU A 58 -0.49 12.96 -0.94
CA GLU A 58 -1.45 13.79 -1.69
C GLU A 58 -2.35 12.94 -2.60
N TYR A 59 -1.76 11.97 -3.30
CA TYR A 59 -2.51 11.06 -4.17
C TYR A 59 -3.54 10.23 -3.40
N ILE A 60 -3.18 9.75 -2.21
CA ILE A 60 -4.06 8.94 -1.35
C ILE A 60 -5.18 9.80 -0.76
N LEU A 61 -4.88 11.01 -0.30
CA LEU A 61 -5.88 11.93 0.26
C LEU A 61 -6.85 12.46 -0.80
N ALA A 62 -6.46 12.48 -2.07
CA ALA A 62 -7.33 12.84 -3.19
C ALA A 62 -8.33 11.72 -3.56
N GLN A 63 -8.16 10.50 -3.05
CA GLN A 63 -9.10 9.42 -3.31
C GLN A 63 -10.40 9.65 -2.54
N PRO A 64 -11.55 9.29 -3.13
CA PRO A 64 -12.82 9.32 -2.40
C PRO A 64 -12.73 8.42 -1.17
N THR A 65 -13.21 8.93 -0.03
CA THR A 65 -13.41 8.09 1.14
C THR A 65 -14.39 6.97 0.77
N PRO A 66 -14.05 5.70 1.06
CA PRO A 66 -15.03 4.62 0.92
C PRO A 66 -16.30 4.96 1.72
N PRO A 67 -17.48 4.53 1.24
CA PRO A 67 -18.75 4.77 1.93
C PRO A 67 -18.78 4.15 3.33
#